data_AF-A0A838IAM2-F1
#
_entry.id   AF-A0A838IAM2-F1
#
_cell.length_a   1.000
_cell.length_b   1.000
_cell.length_c   1.000
_cell.angle_alpha   90.00
_cell.angle_beta   90.00
_cell.angle_gamma   90.00
#
_symmetry.space_group_name_H-M   'P 1'
#
loop_
_entity.id
_entity.type
_entity.pdbx_description
1 polymer ?
#
loop_
_entity_poly.entity_id
_entity_poly.type
_entity_poly.pdbx_seq_one_letter_code
_entity_poly.pdbx_strand_id
1 'polypeptide(L)'
;MSKRLALSLGLIALAAAPAAGAQTPPAPVPAVPQVPAPVAGAASFHATGGLATKKARYYSSGQRATLRGRVRPAVAGQVVTLRVIRKGKVSKRVRRKVRAGGRFTFKFLVGNPGRLRLVVKHAATARQAAFRTKGRRIEVVSWTAGQGARGTHVLLLQRALVSLGFATPVTGYFDDGTARAITAFRKTNQMGTTGYADFAVYGKLFRGQGGYRLAHPKSGKNGKHVEFDWSRQVLVLAKGGRPYRVYHSSSGAPATPTVFGSFRFYLQTPGTNDKGMVHSNYFIGGYAIHGYASVPNYPASHGCLRVPIPNALQIFNWIDIGDPIYVYR
;
A
#
# COMPACT_ATOMS: atom_id res chain seq x y z
N MET A 1 -40.09 66.92 77.65
CA MET A 1 -39.29 68.04 77.10
C MET A 1 -39.59 68.12 75.61
N SER A 2 -40.65 68.82 75.24
CA SER A 2 -40.61 70.22 74.77
C SER A 2 -40.02 70.36 73.36
N LYS A 3 -40.87 70.50 72.35
CA LYS A 3 -41.21 71.82 71.77
C LYS A 3 -42.20 71.66 70.61
N ARG A 4 -43.28 72.47 70.69
CA ARG A 4 -44.20 72.77 69.59
C ARG A 4 -43.47 73.59 68.53
N LEU A 5 -43.83 73.45 67.26
CA LEU A 5 -43.88 74.57 66.33
C LEU A 5 -44.89 74.25 65.22
N ALA A 6 -45.85 75.16 65.07
CA ALA A 6 -46.87 75.16 64.03
C ALA A 6 -46.32 75.85 62.77
N LEU A 7 -46.76 75.42 61.58
CA LEU A 7 -46.88 76.31 60.42
C LEU A 7 -47.90 75.76 59.40
N SER A 8 -48.98 76.52 59.26
CA SER A 8 -49.89 76.70 58.13
C SER A 8 -49.16 76.83 56.77
N LEU A 9 -49.71 76.66 55.56
CA LEU A 9 -51.05 76.58 54.95
C LEU A 9 -50.82 76.07 53.50
N GLY A 10 -51.82 75.48 52.82
CA GLY A 10 -51.79 75.36 51.35
C GLY A 10 -52.79 74.38 50.75
N LEU A 11 -53.99 74.86 50.42
CA LEU A 11 -55.01 74.15 49.63
C LEU A 11 -54.50 73.91 48.19
N ILE A 12 -54.71 72.72 47.64
CA ILE A 12 -54.68 72.46 46.20
C ILE A 12 -55.98 71.74 45.83
N ALA A 13 -56.74 72.35 44.91
CA ALA A 13 -57.96 71.82 44.33
C ALA A 13 -57.62 70.79 43.23
N LEU A 14 -58.27 69.61 43.30
CA LEU A 14 -58.17 68.55 42.29
C LEU A 14 -59.33 68.70 41.28
N ALA A 15 -59.02 69.02 40.04
CA ALA A 15 -59.96 68.94 38.92
C ALA A 15 -59.81 67.57 38.24
N ALA A 16 -60.91 66.81 38.15
CA ALA A 16 -60.99 65.52 37.47
C ALA A 16 -61.14 65.69 35.95
N ALA A 17 -60.32 64.99 35.18
CA ALA A 17 -60.42 64.87 33.72
C ALA A 17 -60.83 63.43 33.32
N PRO A 18 -61.49 63.23 32.16
CA PRO A 18 -62.21 62.01 31.83
C PRO A 18 -61.31 60.89 31.29
N ALA A 19 -61.74 59.64 31.49
CA ALA A 19 -61.06 58.42 31.07
C ALA A 19 -61.07 58.25 29.54
N ALA A 20 -59.88 58.22 28.93
CA ALA A 20 -59.68 57.79 27.56
C ALA A 20 -59.61 56.25 27.51
N GLY A 21 -60.45 55.61 26.69
CA GLY A 21 -60.43 54.17 26.45
C GLY A 21 -59.11 53.74 25.82
N ALA A 22 -58.36 52.89 26.53
CA ALA A 22 -57.14 52.29 26.01
C ALA A 22 -57.45 51.27 24.92
N GLN A 23 -56.99 51.54 23.69
CA GLN A 23 -56.96 50.57 22.61
C GLN A 23 -55.92 49.48 22.94
N THR A 24 -56.35 48.22 23.03
CA THR A 24 -55.47 47.05 23.16
C THR A 24 -54.57 46.91 21.93
N PRO A 25 -53.24 46.75 22.08
CA PRO A 25 -52.33 46.46 20.96
C PRO A 25 -52.70 45.13 20.28
N PRO A 26 -52.55 45.01 18.95
CA PRO A 26 -52.74 43.73 18.28
C PRO A 26 -51.71 42.70 18.76
N ALA A 27 -52.16 41.46 18.96
CA ALA A 27 -51.32 40.36 19.42
C ALA A 27 -50.11 40.15 18.47
N PRO A 28 -48.90 39.89 19.00
CA PRO A 28 -47.74 39.62 18.17
C PRO A 28 -47.99 38.34 17.34
N VAL A 29 -47.85 38.47 16.03
CA VAL A 29 -47.90 37.33 15.09
C VAL A 29 -46.86 36.30 15.53
N PRO A 30 -47.19 35.01 15.69
CA PRO A 30 -46.21 33.99 16.02
C PRO A 30 -45.11 33.97 14.96
N ALA A 31 -43.87 34.25 15.36
CA ALA A 31 -42.73 34.13 14.47
C ALA A 31 -42.70 32.71 13.91
N VAL A 32 -42.81 32.57 12.59
CA VAL A 32 -42.63 31.27 11.93
C VAL A 32 -41.29 30.69 12.40
N PRO A 33 -41.22 29.43 12.87
CA PRO A 33 -39.96 28.83 13.24
C PRO A 33 -39.01 28.88 12.05
N GLN A 34 -38.04 29.79 12.08
CA GLN A 34 -37.00 29.86 11.06
C GLN A 34 -36.19 28.57 11.17
N VAL A 35 -36.42 27.63 10.25
CA VAL A 35 -35.60 26.42 10.13
C VAL A 35 -34.15 26.91 9.97
N PRO A 36 -33.23 26.57 10.89
CA PRO A 36 -31.86 27.08 10.85
C PRO A 36 -31.25 26.75 9.49
N ALA A 37 -30.65 27.75 8.85
CA ALA A 37 -30.03 27.57 7.55
C ALA A 37 -28.99 26.43 7.59
N PRO A 38 -28.96 25.54 6.60
CA PRO A 38 -28.11 24.37 6.62
C PRO A 38 -26.63 24.77 6.60
N VAL A 39 -25.84 24.25 7.55
CA VAL A 39 -24.43 24.61 7.72
C VAL A 39 -23.61 24.23 6.49
N ALA A 40 -22.76 25.14 6.01
CA ALA A 40 -21.84 24.86 4.89
C ALA A 40 -20.84 23.75 5.26
N GLY A 41 -20.73 22.73 4.40
CA GLY A 41 -19.89 21.55 4.64
C GLY A 41 -18.78 21.37 3.61
N ALA A 42 -17.62 20.91 4.06
CA ALA A 42 -16.53 20.44 3.22
C ALA A 42 -16.07 19.06 3.67
N ALA A 43 -15.56 18.24 2.75
CA ALA A 43 -14.96 16.96 3.10
C ALA A 43 -13.63 16.74 2.39
N SER A 44 -12.73 16.06 3.09
CA SER A 44 -11.45 15.60 2.54
C SER A 44 -11.33 14.08 2.74
N PHE A 45 -10.65 13.41 1.82
CA PHE A 45 -10.41 11.98 1.92
C PHE A 45 -9.07 11.57 1.30
N HIS A 46 -8.54 10.46 1.79
CA HIS A 46 -7.39 9.78 1.23
C HIS A 46 -7.72 8.32 0.93
N ALA A 47 -7.14 7.83 -0.16
CA ALA A 47 -7.25 6.43 -0.57
C ALA A 47 -6.02 5.67 -0.07
N THR A 48 -6.24 4.51 0.53
CA THR A 48 -5.23 3.61 1.11
C THR A 48 -5.32 2.23 0.46
N GLY A 49 -4.18 1.52 0.45
CA GLY A 49 -4.00 0.26 -0.28
C GLY A 49 -3.38 0.48 -1.67
N GLY A 50 -3.00 -0.60 -2.34
CA GLY A 50 -2.32 -0.54 -3.63
C GLY A 50 -0.93 0.12 -3.56
N LEU A 51 -0.29 0.23 -4.73
CA LEU A 51 1.04 0.82 -4.87
C LEU A 51 0.92 2.34 -5.07
N ALA A 52 1.55 3.11 -4.17
CA ALA A 52 1.57 4.57 -4.25
C ALA A 52 2.79 5.05 -5.03
N THR A 53 2.60 6.02 -5.93
CA THR A 53 3.67 6.82 -6.52
C THR A 53 3.45 8.30 -6.16
N LYS A 54 4.43 9.17 -6.47
CA LYS A 54 4.30 10.62 -6.25
C LYS A 54 3.05 11.23 -6.93
N LYS A 55 2.61 10.67 -8.07
CA LYS A 55 1.54 11.23 -8.91
C LYS A 55 0.21 10.48 -8.83
N ALA A 56 0.21 9.18 -8.51
CA ALA A 56 -0.98 8.35 -8.56
C ALA A 56 -0.91 7.16 -7.59
N ARG A 57 -2.05 6.48 -7.39
CA ARG A 57 -2.13 5.23 -6.64
C ARG A 57 -2.73 4.16 -7.54
N TYR A 58 -2.02 3.04 -7.64
CA TYR A 58 -2.33 1.92 -8.51
C TYR A 58 -2.92 0.77 -7.71
N TYR A 59 -4.00 0.17 -8.20
CA TYR A 59 -4.70 -0.92 -7.52
C TYR A 59 -4.90 -2.11 -8.43
N SER A 60 -4.72 -3.32 -7.87
CA SER A 60 -5.05 -4.53 -8.61
C SER A 60 -6.54 -4.75 -8.80
N SER A 61 -6.93 -5.43 -9.89
CA SER A 61 -8.33 -5.65 -10.30
C SER A 61 -9.20 -6.08 -9.12
N GLY A 62 -9.27 -7.30 -8.63
CA GLY A 62 -10.05 -7.61 -7.41
C GLY A 62 -9.54 -7.01 -6.08
N GLN A 63 -8.64 -6.00 -6.07
CA GLN A 63 -8.11 -5.44 -4.82
C GLN A 63 -9.16 -4.59 -4.10
N ARG A 64 -9.17 -4.67 -2.77
CA ARG A 64 -10.02 -3.83 -1.92
C ARG A 64 -9.37 -2.45 -1.71
N ALA A 65 -9.98 -1.41 -2.26
CA ALA A 65 -9.59 -0.02 -1.98
C ALA A 65 -10.32 0.48 -0.73
N THR A 66 -9.60 1.16 0.16
CA THR A 66 -10.17 1.78 1.36
C THR A 66 -9.98 3.28 1.31
N LEU A 67 -11.09 4.03 1.34
CA LEU A 67 -11.09 5.48 1.41
C LEU A 67 -11.48 5.90 2.82
N ARG A 68 -10.65 6.75 3.43
CA ARG A 68 -10.90 7.33 4.74
C ARG A 68 -10.95 8.84 4.60
N GLY A 69 -11.93 9.46 5.22
CA GLY A 69 -12.11 10.91 5.14
C GLY A 69 -12.87 11.48 6.32
N ARG A 70 -12.93 12.81 6.34
CA ARG A 70 -13.63 13.58 7.36
C ARG A 70 -14.45 14.69 6.71
N VAL A 71 -15.66 14.89 7.21
CA VAL A 71 -16.54 16.03 6.93
C VAL A 71 -16.32 17.09 8.01
N ARG A 72 -16.23 18.35 7.61
CA ARG A 72 -16.14 19.53 8.47
C ARG A 72 -17.18 20.56 8.01
N PRO A 73 -18.07 21.05 8.89
CA PRO A 73 -18.29 20.62 10.27
C PRO A 73 -18.95 19.24 10.35
N ALA A 74 -18.81 18.58 11.50
CA ALA A 74 -19.29 17.23 11.74
C ALA A 74 -20.76 17.25 12.18
N VAL A 75 -21.69 17.06 11.24
CA VAL A 75 -23.12 16.95 11.56
C VAL A 75 -23.50 15.46 11.66
N ALA A 76 -24.14 15.08 12.77
CA ALA A 76 -24.55 13.70 13.03
C ALA A 76 -25.68 13.25 12.07
N GLY A 77 -25.73 11.96 11.74
CA GLY A 77 -26.77 11.37 10.89
C GLY A 77 -26.60 11.59 9.38
N GLN A 78 -25.57 12.33 8.96
CA GLN A 78 -25.36 12.65 7.56
C GLN A 78 -24.91 11.43 6.73
N VAL A 79 -25.34 11.38 5.46
CA VAL A 79 -25.00 10.28 4.55
C VAL A 79 -24.18 10.81 3.38
N VAL A 80 -22.94 10.32 3.27
CA VAL A 80 -22.05 10.61 2.15
C VAL A 80 -22.13 9.50 1.10
N THR A 81 -22.06 9.89 -0.17
CA THR A 81 -22.11 9.00 -1.32
C THR A 81 -20.79 9.06 -2.09
N LEU A 82 -20.06 7.95 -2.13
CA LEU A 82 -18.93 7.77 -3.03
C LEU A 82 -19.44 7.46 -4.43
N ARG A 83 -19.01 8.28 -5.41
CA ARG A 83 -19.14 8.02 -6.84
C ARG A 83 -17.78 7.63 -7.40
N VAL A 84 -17.69 6.41 -7.92
CA VAL A 84 -16.54 5.93 -8.70
C VAL A 84 -16.87 6.21 -10.17
N ILE A 85 -16.09 7.11 -10.78
CA ILE A 85 -16.32 7.57 -12.16
C ILE A 85 -15.26 6.96 -13.08
N ARG A 86 -15.69 6.33 -14.17
CA ARG A 86 -14.86 5.72 -15.20
C ARG A 86 -15.27 6.31 -16.55
N LYS A 87 -14.33 6.84 -17.33
CA LYS A 87 -14.59 7.47 -18.64
C LYS A 87 -15.82 8.43 -18.59
N GLY A 88 -15.91 9.25 -17.54
CA GLY A 88 -17.04 10.17 -17.32
C GLY A 88 -18.33 9.54 -16.73
N LYS A 89 -18.54 8.23 -16.87
CA LYS A 89 -19.73 7.52 -16.35
C LYS A 89 -19.53 7.03 -14.90
N VAL A 90 -20.59 7.01 -14.09
CA VAL A 90 -20.52 6.48 -12.72
C VAL A 90 -20.58 4.97 -12.78
N SER A 91 -19.46 4.29 -12.51
CA SER A 91 -19.42 2.83 -12.51
C SER A 91 -19.90 2.22 -11.19
N LYS A 92 -19.77 2.94 -10.06
CA LYS A 92 -20.19 2.46 -8.75
C LYS A 92 -20.63 3.60 -7.84
N ARG A 93 -21.69 3.35 -7.06
CA ARG A 93 -22.21 4.26 -6.05
C ARG A 93 -22.25 3.53 -4.71
N VAL A 94 -21.63 4.10 -3.68
CA VAL A 94 -21.65 3.52 -2.33
C VAL A 94 -22.05 4.60 -1.34
N ARG A 95 -23.09 4.35 -0.54
CA ARG A 95 -23.57 5.26 0.50
C ARG A 95 -23.07 4.81 1.87
N ARG A 96 -22.63 5.74 2.70
CA ARG A 96 -22.23 5.49 4.09
C ARG A 96 -22.65 6.63 5.00
N LYS A 97 -23.11 6.27 6.20
CA LYS A 97 -23.37 7.22 7.29
C LYS A 97 -22.04 7.78 7.80
N VAL A 98 -22.02 9.07 8.09
CA VAL A 98 -20.91 9.77 8.75
C VAL A 98 -20.96 9.42 10.24
N ARG A 99 -19.84 8.94 10.79
CA ARG A 99 -19.70 8.57 12.20
C ARG A 99 -19.47 9.81 13.07
N ALA A 100 -19.53 9.62 14.38
CA ALA A 100 -19.16 10.63 15.37
C ALA A 100 -17.84 11.34 15.00
N GLY A 101 -17.82 12.66 15.15
CA GLY A 101 -16.68 13.50 14.76
C GLY A 101 -16.45 13.61 13.26
N GLY A 102 -17.45 13.34 12.40
CA GLY A 102 -17.41 13.63 10.97
C GLY A 102 -16.66 12.59 10.13
N ARG A 103 -16.28 11.44 10.68
CA ARG A 103 -15.45 10.44 10.00
C ARG A 103 -16.28 9.54 9.09
N PHE A 104 -15.80 9.23 7.89
CA PHE A 104 -16.40 8.24 7.01
C PHE A 104 -15.35 7.28 6.43
N THR A 105 -15.76 6.06 6.13
CA THR A 105 -14.91 5.05 5.51
C THR A 105 -15.67 4.30 4.44
N PHE A 106 -15.13 4.27 3.23
CA PHE A 106 -15.62 3.44 2.14
C PHE A 106 -14.65 2.30 1.87
N LYS A 107 -15.17 1.08 1.77
CA LYS A 107 -14.43 -0.09 1.29
C LYS A 107 -15.12 -0.57 0.03
N PHE A 108 -14.38 -0.76 -1.06
CA PHE A 108 -14.94 -1.35 -2.28
C PHE A 108 -13.89 -2.18 -3.01
N LEU A 109 -14.35 -3.24 -3.69
CA LEU A 109 -13.52 -3.95 -4.65
C LEU A 109 -13.40 -3.11 -5.92
N VAL A 110 -12.16 -2.92 -6.33
CA VAL A 110 -11.82 -2.31 -7.60
C VAL A 110 -12.33 -3.24 -8.72
N GLY A 111 -12.82 -2.66 -9.82
CA GLY A 111 -13.39 -3.40 -10.93
C GLY A 111 -12.42 -3.49 -12.09
N ASN A 112 -12.95 -3.44 -13.32
CA ASN A 112 -12.16 -3.56 -14.54
C ASN A 112 -10.98 -2.57 -14.63
N PRO A 113 -9.94 -2.88 -15.42
CA PRO A 113 -8.82 -1.99 -15.72
C PRO A 113 -9.27 -0.61 -16.23
N GLY A 114 -8.50 0.43 -15.91
CA GLY A 114 -8.68 1.80 -16.37
C GLY A 114 -8.51 2.85 -15.28
N ARG A 115 -8.49 4.11 -15.72
CA ARG A 115 -8.44 5.28 -14.82
C ARG A 115 -9.80 5.51 -14.17
N LEU A 116 -9.80 5.65 -12.85
CA LEU A 116 -10.99 5.98 -12.06
C LEU A 116 -10.82 7.33 -11.37
N ARG A 117 -11.89 8.11 -11.33
CA ARG A 117 -12.00 9.34 -10.55
C ARG A 117 -12.96 9.10 -9.39
N LEU A 118 -12.44 9.21 -8.18
CA LEU A 118 -13.18 9.04 -6.94
C LEU A 118 -13.67 10.39 -6.46
N VAL A 119 -14.96 10.50 -6.21
CA VAL A 119 -15.61 11.74 -5.74
C VAL A 119 -16.59 11.37 -4.64
N VAL A 120 -16.47 12.00 -3.48
CA VAL A 120 -17.48 11.91 -2.43
C VAL A 120 -18.42 13.10 -2.59
N LYS A 121 -19.73 12.82 -2.64
CA LYS A 121 -20.80 13.80 -2.68
C LYS A 121 -21.68 13.65 -1.45
N HIS A 122 -22.20 14.76 -0.97
CA HIS A 122 -23.23 14.83 0.04
C HIS A 122 -24.41 15.63 -0.53
N ALA A 123 -25.62 15.14 -0.33
CA ALA A 123 -26.84 15.82 -0.78
C ALA A 123 -27.31 16.75 0.33
N ALA A 124 -27.89 17.91 -0.03
CA ALA A 124 -28.38 18.86 0.95
C ALA A 124 -29.39 18.20 1.89
N THR A 125 -29.29 18.53 3.16
CA THR A 125 -30.23 18.14 4.22
C THR A 125 -30.63 19.40 4.98
N ALA A 126 -31.71 19.34 5.74
CA ALA A 126 -32.12 20.45 6.61
C ALA A 126 -31.00 20.97 7.54
N ARG A 127 -30.00 20.13 7.85
CA ARG A 127 -28.91 20.45 8.79
C ARG A 127 -27.55 20.71 8.13
N GLN A 128 -27.40 20.44 6.83
CA GLN A 128 -26.11 20.57 6.15
C GLN A 128 -26.29 20.75 4.65
N ALA A 129 -25.63 21.77 4.08
CA ALA A 129 -25.69 22.09 2.67
C ALA A 129 -25.00 21.00 1.81
N ALA A 130 -25.39 20.89 0.54
CA ALA A 130 -24.77 19.94 -0.38
C ALA A 130 -23.29 20.29 -0.61
N PHE A 131 -22.42 19.28 -0.64
CA PHE A 131 -21.02 19.48 -0.95
C PHE A 131 -20.41 18.34 -1.77
N ARG A 132 -19.27 18.64 -2.39
CA ARG A 132 -18.51 17.70 -3.21
C ARG A 132 -17.02 17.85 -2.94
N THR A 133 -16.33 16.72 -2.79
CA THR A 133 -14.87 16.70 -2.60
C THR A 133 -14.12 16.89 -3.92
N LYS A 134 -12.87 17.38 -3.85
CA LYS A 134 -11.92 17.29 -4.97
C LYS A 134 -11.81 15.84 -5.45
N GLY A 135 -11.80 15.65 -6.77
CA GLY A 135 -11.76 14.31 -7.35
C GLY A 135 -10.37 13.72 -7.24
N ARG A 136 -10.24 12.50 -6.69
CA ARG A 136 -8.96 11.81 -6.60
C ARG A 136 -8.84 10.76 -7.70
N ARG A 137 -7.75 10.79 -8.46
CA ARG A 137 -7.48 9.82 -9.54
C ARG A 137 -6.80 8.59 -8.97
N ILE A 138 -7.31 7.41 -9.30
CA ILE A 138 -6.65 6.12 -9.10
C ILE A 138 -6.58 5.39 -10.44
N GLU A 139 -5.59 4.53 -10.61
CA GLU A 139 -5.42 3.76 -11.83
C GLU A 139 -5.51 2.27 -11.50
N VAL A 140 -6.36 1.57 -12.24
CA VAL A 140 -6.50 0.12 -12.19
C VAL A 140 -5.81 -0.38 -13.44
N VAL A 141 -4.81 -1.24 -13.34
CA VAL A 141 -4.29 -1.90 -14.57
C VAL A 141 -4.96 -3.27 -14.74
N SER A 142 -4.73 -3.98 -15.86
CA SER A 142 -5.11 -5.40 -16.00
C SER A 142 -3.86 -6.22 -15.66
N TRP A 143 -4.04 -7.36 -14.98
CA TRP A 143 -2.97 -7.92 -14.11
C TRP A 143 -2.50 -9.27 -14.57
N THR A 144 -2.01 -9.28 -15.79
CA THR A 144 -1.17 -10.35 -16.26
C THR A 144 0.02 -9.75 -16.97
N ALA A 145 1.21 -10.26 -16.69
CA ALA A 145 2.37 -9.95 -17.50
C ALA A 145 3.20 -11.23 -17.67
N GLY A 146 3.54 -11.50 -18.91
CA GLY A 146 4.50 -12.52 -19.29
C GLY A 146 5.50 -11.93 -20.27
N GLN A 147 6.31 -12.79 -20.85
CA GLN A 147 7.36 -12.41 -21.78
C GLN A 147 6.85 -11.45 -22.88
N GLY A 148 7.61 -10.39 -23.13
CA GLY A 148 7.30 -9.39 -24.16
C GLY A 148 6.29 -8.31 -23.72
N ALA A 149 5.62 -8.46 -22.57
CA ALA A 149 4.74 -7.43 -22.04
C ALA A 149 5.52 -6.12 -21.78
N ARG A 150 4.86 -4.97 -21.98
CA ARG A 150 5.51 -3.65 -21.81
C ARG A 150 4.58 -2.58 -21.28
N GLY A 151 5.17 -1.56 -20.65
CA GLY A 151 4.51 -0.35 -20.21
C GLY A 151 4.37 -0.24 -18.69
N THR A 152 3.50 0.68 -18.25
CA THR A 152 3.40 1.09 -16.83
C THR A 152 3.12 -0.08 -15.89
N HIS A 153 2.34 -1.08 -16.30
CA HIS A 153 2.02 -2.23 -15.44
C HIS A 153 3.26 -3.09 -15.14
N VAL A 154 4.12 -3.34 -16.14
CA VAL A 154 5.41 -4.04 -15.97
C VAL A 154 6.38 -3.21 -15.14
N LEU A 155 6.46 -1.90 -15.41
CA LEU A 155 7.32 -1.01 -14.62
C LEU A 155 6.95 -1.02 -13.13
N LEU A 156 5.65 -1.04 -12.82
CA LEU A 156 5.18 -1.12 -11.44
C LEU A 156 5.40 -2.52 -10.83
N LEU A 157 5.27 -3.59 -11.63
CA LEU A 157 5.61 -4.95 -11.21
C LEU A 157 7.07 -5.04 -10.77
N GLN A 158 7.99 -4.60 -11.64
CA GLN A 158 9.43 -4.62 -11.40
C GLN A 158 9.80 -3.79 -10.16
N ARG A 159 9.23 -2.59 -10.02
CA ARG A 159 9.43 -1.77 -8.81
C ARG A 159 8.92 -2.44 -7.55
N ALA A 160 7.76 -3.11 -7.60
CA ALA A 160 7.23 -3.84 -6.45
C ALA A 160 8.13 -5.03 -6.08
N LEU A 161 8.63 -5.78 -7.06
CA LEU A 161 9.61 -6.86 -6.86
C LEU A 161 10.89 -6.33 -6.18
N VAL A 162 11.49 -5.26 -6.70
CA VAL A 162 12.66 -4.62 -6.10
C VAL A 162 12.38 -4.15 -4.67
N SER A 163 11.20 -3.59 -4.41
CA SER A 163 10.84 -3.11 -3.06
C SER A 163 10.74 -4.24 -2.02
N LEU A 164 10.51 -5.48 -2.47
CA LEU A 164 10.51 -6.68 -1.63
C LEU A 164 11.84 -7.45 -1.67
N GLY A 165 12.86 -6.90 -2.34
CA GLY A 165 14.19 -7.49 -2.42
C GLY A 165 14.38 -8.49 -3.56
N PHE A 166 13.44 -8.67 -4.50
CA PHE A 166 13.65 -9.57 -5.65
C PHE A 166 14.50 -8.90 -6.73
N ALA A 167 15.48 -9.63 -7.26
CA ALA A 167 16.38 -9.12 -8.27
C ALA A 167 15.70 -9.08 -9.65
N THR A 168 15.45 -7.88 -10.18
CA THR A 168 14.85 -7.67 -11.51
C THR A 168 15.37 -6.38 -12.12
N PRO A 169 15.54 -6.31 -13.46
CA PRO A 169 15.68 -5.03 -14.15
C PRO A 169 14.39 -4.21 -14.01
N VAL A 170 14.51 -2.88 -14.05
CA VAL A 170 13.39 -1.93 -13.95
C VAL A 170 13.32 -1.10 -15.23
N THR A 171 12.94 -1.76 -16.32
CA THR A 171 12.92 -1.19 -17.68
C THR A 171 11.51 -0.87 -18.16
N GLY A 172 10.48 -1.45 -17.53
CA GLY A 172 9.10 -1.44 -18.04
C GLY A 172 8.85 -2.42 -19.19
N TYR A 173 9.83 -3.27 -19.53
CA TYR A 173 9.71 -4.39 -20.46
C TYR A 173 9.90 -5.71 -19.72
N PHE A 174 9.03 -6.68 -19.99
CA PHE A 174 9.02 -7.98 -19.33
C PHE A 174 9.92 -8.95 -20.12
N ASP A 175 11.18 -8.99 -19.69
CA ASP A 175 12.23 -9.86 -20.21
C ASP A 175 12.44 -11.10 -19.31
N ASP A 176 13.42 -11.92 -19.68
CA ASP A 176 13.80 -13.10 -18.90
C ASP A 176 14.28 -12.74 -17.49
N GLY A 177 14.89 -11.56 -17.31
CA GLY A 177 15.26 -11.05 -15.99
C GLY A 177 14.04 -10.91 -15.09
N THR A 178 12.98 -10.31 -15.61
CA THR A 178 11.69 -10.16 -14.94
C THR A 178 11.02 -11.52 -14.72
N ALA A 179 11.04 -12.41 -15.72
CA ALA A 179 10.49 -13.76 -15.61
C ALA A 179 11.15 -14.55 -14.46
N ARG A 180 12.48 -14.50 -14.35
CA ARG A 180 13.24 -15.15 -13.27
C ARG A 180 12.95 -14.55 -11.90
N ALA A 181 12.75 -13.23 -11.81
CA ALA A 181 12.34 -12.56 -10.57
C ALA A 181 10.94 -13.01 -10.13
N ILE A 182 10.02 -13.20 -11.07
CA ILE A 182 8.70 -13.77 -10.80
C ILE A 182 8.82 -15.22 -10.34
N THR A 183 9.64 -16.06 -10.99
CA THR A 183 9.90 -17.43 -10.52
C THR A 183 10.42 -17.43 -9.08
N ALA A 184 11.39 -16.57 -8.73
CA ALA A 184 11.90 -16.43 -7.37
C ALA A 184 10.81 -15.98 -6.38
N PHE A 185 9.97 -15.02 -6.77
CA PHE A 185 8.83 -14.58 -5.97
C PHE A 185 7.83 -15.71 -5.72
N ARG A 186 7.46 -16.45 -6.76
CA ARG A 186 6.50 -17.55 -6.65
C ARG A 186 7.06 -18.68 -5.81
N LYS A 187 8.32 -19.07 -6.00
CA LYS A 187 9.05 -20.03 -5.15
C LYS A 187 9.03 -19.62 -3.67
N THR A 188 9.39 -18.37 -3.38
CA THR A 188 9.36 -17.80 -2.02
C THR A 188 7.99 -17.95 -1.36
N ASN A 189 6.93 -17.87 -2.16
CA ASN A 189 5.55 -17.82 -1.70
C ASN A 189 4.75 -19.11 -1.97
N GLN A 190 5.40 -20.19 -2.43
CA GLN A 190 4.78 -21.48 -2.80
C GLN A 190 3.64 -21.33 -3.82
N MET A 191 3.84 -20.48 -4.84
CA MET A 191 2.83 -20.16 -5.86
C MET A 191 3.14 -20.84 -7.21
N GLY A 192 3.82 -21.99 -7.21
CA GLY A 192 4.37 -22.60 -8.42
C GLY A 192 5.61 -21.88 -8.95
N THR A 193 6.02 -22.16 -10.19
CA THR A 193 7.34 -21.72 -10.70
C THR A 193 7.31 -21.14 -12.11
N THR A 194 6.13 -20.72 -12.58
CA THR A 194 6.00 -20.06 -13.89
C THR A 194 6.58 -18.65 -13.85
N GLY A 195 7.26 -18.23 -14.92
CA GLY A 195 7.75 -16.86 -15.09
C GLY A 195 6.65 -15.83 -15.40
N TYR A 196 5.39 -16.16 -15.11
CA TYR A 196 4.22 -15.36 -15.45
C TYR A 196 3.61 -14.69 -14.21
N ALA A 197 3.41 -13.38 -14.29
CA ALA A 197 2.81 -12.59 -13.22
C ALA A 197 1.30 -12.54 -13.39
N ASP A 198 0.58 -13.40 -12.70
CA ASP A 198 -0.89 -13.41 -12.67
C ASP A 198 -1.49 -12.41 -11.66
N PHE A 199 -2.81 -12.38 -11.56
CA PHE A 199 -3.52 -11.50 -10.64
C PHE A 199 -3.13 -11.72 -9.16
N ALA A 200 -2.83 -12.96 -8.77
CA ALA A 200 -2.44 -13.28 -7.39
C ALA A 200 -1.06 -12.71 -7.07
N VAL A 201 -0.10 -12.85 -8.00
CA VAL A 201 1.25 -12.26 -7.89
C VAL A 201 1.17 -10.75 -7.74
N TYR A 202 0.46 -10.08 -8.65
CA TYR A 202 0.27 -8.64 -8.59
C TYR A 202 -0.43 -8.19 -7.31
N GLY A 203 -1.49 -8.89 -6.90
CA GLY A 203 -2.23 -8.59 -5.69
C GLY A 203 -1.33 -8.65 -4.44
N LYS A 204 -0.43 -9.63 -4.35
CA LYS A 204 0.49 -9.79 -3.22
C LYS A 204 1.58 -8.70 -3.24
N LEU A 205 2.21 -8.48 -4.39
CA LEU A 205 3.22 -7.43 -4.60
C LEU A 205 2.69 -6.03 -4.28
N PHE A 206 1.48 -5.69 -4.74
CA PHE A 206 0.90 -4.36 -4.56
C PHE A 206 0.37 -4.10 -3.15
N ARG A 207 0.32 -5.13 -2.31
CA ARG A 207 0.10 -5.02 -0.87
C ARG A 207 1.42 -4.97 -0.08
N GLY A 208 2.57 -5.02 -0.76
CA GLY A 208 3.88 -5.12 -0.11
C GLY A 208 4.07 -6.45 0.63
N GLN A 209 3.44 -7.52 0.15
CA GLN A 209 3.46 -8.83 0.79
C GLN A 209 4.28 -9.83 -0.03
N GLY A 210 4.78 -10.88 0.62
CA GLY A 210 5.50 -11.97 -0.03
C GLY A 210 6.99 -11.72 -0.24
N GLY A 211 7.56 -10.73 0.45
CA GLY A 211 9.02 -10.61 0.58
C GLY A 211 9.58 -11.80 1.34
N TYR A 212 10.84 -12.14 1.04
CA TYR A 212 11.55 -13.19 1.76
C TYR A 212 11.74 -12.80 3.24
N ARG A 213 11.61 -13.77 4.15
CA ARG A 213 11.86 -13.57 5.58
C ARG A 213 13.16 -14.27 5.94
N LEU A 214 14.17 -13.51 6.33
CA LEU A 214 15.48 -14.05 6.69
C LEU A 214 15.36 -15.01 7.88
N ALA A 215 16.07 -16.14 7.81
CA ALA A 215 16.21 -17.06 8.94
C ALA A 215 17.22 -16.52 9.98
N HIS A 216 18.23 -15.79 9.51
CA HIS A 216 19.36 -15.29 10.28
C HIS A 216 19.51 -13.76 10.15
N PRO A 217 18.50 -12.95 10.48
CA PRO A 217 18.49 -11.51 10.23
C PRO A 217 19.60 -10.71 10.94
N LYS A 218 20.25 -11.28 11.95
CA LYS A 218 21.34 -10.64 12.70
C LYS A 218 22.73 -11.13 12.27
N SER A 219 22.84 -11.97 11.25
CA SER A 219 24.12 -12.56 10.86
C SER A 219 24.98 -11.66 9.99
N GLY A 220 26.28 -11.82 10.15
CA GLY A 220 27.32 -11.17 9.36
C GLY A 220 27.51 -9.70 9.71
N LYS A 221 28.61 -9.12 9.21
CA LYS A 221 28.97 -7.72 9.46
C LYS A 221 27.90 -6.82 8.84
N ASN A 222 27.30 -5.93 9.63
CA ASN A 222 26.19 -5.06 9.19
C ASN A 222 25.00 -5.83 8.61
N GLY A 223 24.77 -7.06 9.06
CA GLY A 223 23.70 -7.91 8.53
C GLY A 223 23.97 -8.47 7.13
N LYS A 224 25.21 -8.40 6.64
CA LYS A 224 25.63 -8.89 5.31
C LYS A 224 25.93 -10.39 5.38
N HIS A 225 25.13 -11.19 4.69
CA HIS A 225 25.30 -12.65 4.60
C HIS A 225 24.50 -13.22 3.43
N VAL A 226 24.68 -14.51 3.16
CA VAL A 226 23.91 -15.26 2.17
C VAL A 226 23.05 -16.31 2.85
N GLU A 227 21.81 -16.47 2.39
CA GLU A 227 20.95 -17.58 2.78
C GLU A 227 20.54 -18.38 1.53
N PHE A 228 20.57 -19.70 1.64
CA PHE A 228 20.00 -20.60 0.67
C PHE A 228 18.92 -21.44 1.33
N ASP A 229 17.71 -21.25 0.85
CA ASP A 229 16.53 -21.97 1.27
C ASP A 229 16.26 -23.10 0.30
N TRP A 230 16.61 -24.31 0.72
CA TRP A 230 16.53 -25.49 -0.11
C TRP A 230 15.08 -25.88 -0.38
N SER A 231 14.17 -25.76 0.58
CA SER A 231 12.76 -26.11 0.35
C SER A 231 12.11 -25.22 -0.71
N ARG A 232 12.53 -23.95 -0.79
CA ARG A 232 12.03 -23.01 -1.79
C ARG A 232 12.92 -22.89 -3.03
N GLN A 233 14.13 -23.45 -3.01
CA GLN A 233 15.15 -23.31 -4.06
C GLN A 233 15.40 -21.84 -4.44
N VAL A 234 15.65 -21.00 -3.43
CA VAL A 234 15.96 -19.58 -3.58
C VAL A 234 17.25 -19.20 -2.87
N LEU A 235 18.04 -18.34 -3.52
CA LEU A 235 19.26 -17.76 -2.98
C LEU A 235 18.97 -16.30 -2.57
N VAL A 236 19.39 -15.92 -1.38
CA VAL A 236 19.12 -14.60 -0.80
C VAL A 236 20.44 -13.96 -0.39
N LEU A 237 20.71 -12.79 -0.97
CA LEU A 237 21.73 -11.87 -0.47
C LEU A 237 21.05 -10.96 0.55
N ALA A 238 21.54 -10.95 1.79
CA ALA A 238 20.98 -10.17 2.90
C ALA A 238 21.89 -9.00 3.26
N LYS A 239 21.31 -7.86 3.65
CA LYS A 239 22.06 -6.70 4.16
C LYS A 239 21.19 -5.92 5.15
N GLY A 240 21.76 -5.51 6.28
CA GLY A 240 21.03 -4.72 7.29
C GLY A 240 19.79 -5.43 7.85
N GLY A 241 19.85 -6.75 8.00
CA GLY A 241 18.75 -7.58 8.50
C GLY A 241 17.53 -7.65 7.59
N ARG A 242 17.72 -7.39 6.28
CA ARG A 242 16.67 -7.47 5.26
C ARG A 242 17.20 -8.19 4.01
N PRO A 243 16.33 -8.86 3.24
CA PRO A 243 16.70 -9.37 1.93
C PRO A 243 17.04 -8.20 1.01
N TYR A 244 18.27 -8.19 0.49
CA TYR A 244 18.75 -7.21 -0.49
C TYR A 244 18.43 -7.65 -1.92
N ARG A 245 18.75 -8.91 -2.25
CA ARG A 245 18.49 -9.54 -3.54
C ARG A 245 18.11 -11.00 -3.37
N VAL A 246 16.95 -11.39 -3.88
CA VAL A 246 16.45 -12.78 -3.91
C VAL A 246 16.48 -13.27 -5.35
N TYR A 247 17.05 -14.45 -5.55
CA TYR A 247 17.26 -15.09 -6.84
C TYR A 247 16.63 -16.47 -6.89
N HIS A 248 16.13 -16.84 -8.06
CA HIS A 248 15.85 -18.23 -8.41
C HIS A 248 17.17 -19.00 -8.50
N SER A 249 17.21 -20.19 -7.89
CA SER A 249 18.39 -21.05 -7.88
C SER A 249 18.00 -22.52 -7.99
N SER A 250 18.97 -23.39 -8.27
CA SER A 250 18.84 -24.86 -8.33
C SER A 250 20.04 -25.49 -7.63
N SER A 251 19.75 -26.33 -6.64
CA SER A 251 20.74 -27.01 -5.79
C SER A 251 21.09 -28.42 -6.29
N GLY A 252 21.82 -29.19 -5.48
CA GLY A 252 22.25 -30.56 -5.75
C GLY A 252 21.10 -31.55 -5.87
N ALA A 253 21.15 -32.42 -6.87
CA ALA A 253 20.20 -33.52 -7.04
C ALA A 253 20.26 -34.49 -5.85
N PRO A 254 19.25 -35.34 -5.63
CA PRO A 254 19.29 -36.33 -4.54
C PRO A 254 20.54 -37.22 -4.54
N ALA A 255 21.05 -37.60 -5.72
CA ALA A 255 22.27 -38.40 -5.87
C ALA A 255 23.57 -37.63 -5.58
N THR A 256 23.53 -36.29 -5.60
CA THR A 256 24.67 -35.40 -5.35
C THR A 256 24.20 -34.20 -4.52
N PRO A 257 23.83 -34.45 -3.25
CA PRO A 257 23.07 -33.51 -2.45
C PRO A 257 23.91 -32.27 -2.09
N THR A 258 23.24 -31.13 -1.97
CA THR A 258 23.84 -29.94 -1.35
C THR A 258 23.98 -30.15 0.15
N VAL A 259 25.13 -29.73 0.70
CA VAL A 259 25.39 -29.74 2.14
C VAL A 259 24.59 -28.68 2.89
N PHE A 260 24.01 -29.06 4.03
CA PHE A 260 23.31 -28.15 4.94
C PHE A 260 24.23 -27.71 6.07
N GLY A 261 24.08 -26.46 6.52
CA GLY A 261 24.87 -25.93 7.63
C GLY A 261 25.15 -24.44 7.51
N SER A 262 26.07 -23.98 8.35
CA SER A 262 26.62 -22.63 8.32
C SER A 262 28.07 -22.69 7.91
N PHE A 263 28.41 -21.93 6.87
CA PHE A 263 29.75 -21.91 6.29
C PHE A 263 30.20 -20.47 6.04
N ARG A 264 31.43 -20.31 5.53
CA ARG A 264 31.98 -19.01 5.11
C ARG A 264 32.60 -19.14 3.72
N PHE A 265 32.42 -18.12 2.90
CA PHE A 265 33.11 -18.09 1.60
C PHE A 265 34.62 -18.04 1.82
N TYR A 266 35.37 -18.91 1.16
CA TYR A 266 36.82 -19.04 1.35
C TYR A 266 37.62 -18.86 0.05
N LEU A 267 36.97 -19.00 -1.11
CA LEU A 267 37.60 -18.83 -2.42
C LEU A 267 36.60 -18.25 -3.42
N GLN A 268 37.11 -17.41 -4.31
CA GLN A 268 36.39 -16.87 -5.46
C GLN A 268 37.19 -17.12 -6.73
N THR A 269 36.55 -17.60 -7.79
CA THR A 269 37.18 -17.78 -9.11
C THR A 269 36.37 -17.02 -10.16
N PRO A 270 36.93 -15.96 -10.77
CA PRO A 270 36.26 -15.23 -11.83
C PRO A 270 36.27 -16.00 -13.16
N GLY A 271 35.43 -15.60 -14.11
CA GLY A 271 35.35 -16.22 -15.44
C GLY A 271 34.60 -17.54 -15.43
N THR A 272 34.82 -18.37 -16.45
CA THR A 272 34.20 -19.69 -16.61
C THR A 272 35.28 -20.76 -16.53
N ASN A 273 35.09 -21.77 -15.68
CA ASN A 273 36.02 -22.90 -15.61
C ASN A 273 35.64 -24.03 -16.59
N ASP A 274 36.47 -25.07 -16.68
CA ASP A 274 36.27 -26.23 -17.56
C ASP A 274 34.98 -27.02 -17.29
N LYS A 275 34.36 -26.80 -16.13
CA LYS A 275 33.07 -27.38 -15.73
C LYS A 275 31.88 -26.49 -16.09
N GLY A 276 32.10 -25.39 -16.81
CA GLY A 276 31.06 -24.41 -17.17
C GLY A 276 30.54 -23.59 -15.99
N MET A 277 31.24 -23.56 -14.85
CA MET A 277 30.86 -22.77 -13.69
C MET A 277 31.33 -21.32 -13.90
N VAL A 278 30.38 -20.40 -13.96
CA VAL A 278 30.65 -18.97 -14.22
C VAL A 278 30.68 -18.18 -12.91
N HIS A 279 31.78 -17.48 -12.64
CA HIS A 279 31.99 -16.63 -11.45
C HIS A 279 31.65 -17.34 -10.13
N SER A 280 32.51 -18.28 -9.73
CA SER A 280 32.27 -19.20 -8.62
C SER A 280 32.64 -18.62 -7.26
N ASN A 281 31.75 -18.77 -6.28
CA ASN A 281 31.95 -18.39 -4.87
C ASN A 281 31.89 -19.66 -4.00
N TYR A 282 33.04 -20.16 -3.56
CA TYR A 282 33.16 -21.42 -2.83
C TYR A 282 32.99 -21.21 -1.32
N PHE A 283 32.20 -22.06 -0.67
CA PHE A 283 31.87 -21.93 0.76
C PHE A 283 32.21 -23.17 1.60
N ILE A 284 32.37 -24.35 1.02
CA ILE A 284 32.94 -25.53 1.70
C ILE A 284 33.40 -26.56 0.68
N GLY A 285 34.59 -27.14 0.80
CA GLY A 285 34.98 -28.38 0.10
C GLY A 285 34.63 -28.48 -1.39
N GLY A 286 34.73 -27.38 -2.15
CA GLY A 286 34.35 -27.32 -3.57
C GLY A 286 32.89 -26.98 -3.88
N TYR A 287 32.00 -26.95 -2.89
CA TYR A 287 30.62 -26.45 -3.02
C TYR A 287 30.64 -24.93 -3.21
N ALA A 288 29.97 -24.46 -4.26
CA ALA A 288 29.96 -23.06 -4.65
C ALA A 288 28.59 -22.54 -5.09
N ILE A 289 28.44 -21.22 -5.04
CA ILE A 289 27.43 -20.51 -5.83
C ILE A 289 28.07 -20.11 -7.15
N HIS A 290 27.46 -20.47 -8.27
CA HIS A 290 27.99 -20.12 -9.59
C HIS A 290 26.89 -20.00 -10.66
N GLY A 291 27.17 -19.23 -11.70
CA GLY A 291 26.40 -19.19 -12.93
C GLY A 291 26.43 -20.53 -13.66
N TYR A 292 25.31 -20.96 -14.22
CA TYR A 292 25.24 -22.17 -15.05
C TYR A 292 24.19 -22.06 -16.16
N ALA A 293 24.43 -22.76 -17.27
CA ALA A 293 23.57 -22.71 -18.46
C ALA A 293 22.14 -23.18 -18.18
N SER A 294 21.98 -24.19 -17.31
CA SER A 294 20.68 -24.71 -16.90
C SER A 294 20.44 -24.54 -15.41
N VAL A 295 19.38 -23.82 -15.04
CA VAL A 295 18.93 -23.63 -13.66
C VAL A 295 17.45 -23.98 -13.56
N PRO A 296 17.10 -25.27 -13.46
CA PRO A 296 15.72 -25.71 -13.44
C PRO A 296 15.01 -25.35 -12.13
N ASN A 297 13.71 -25.64 -12.07
CA ASN A 297 12.87 -25.40 -10.90
C ASN A 297 12.97 -26.47 -9.81
N TYR A 298 13.86 -27.45 -9.99
CA TYR A 298 14.13 -28.55 -9.06
C TYR A 298 15.66 -28.68 -8.83
N PRO A 299 16.10 -29.41 -7.79
CA PRO A 299 17.53 -29.68 -7.55
C PRO A 299 18.13 -30.56 -8.66
N ALA A 300 19.20 -30.10 -9.30
CA ALA A 300 19.75 -30.72 -10.51
C ALA A 300 21.29 -30.59 -10.65
N SER A 301 21.98 -30.00 -9.69
CA SER A 301 23.43 -29.84 -9.72
C SER A 301 24.15 -31.02 -9.07
N HIS A 302 25.49 -31.02 -9.13
CA HIS A 302 26.35 -31.94 -8.38
C HIS A 302 26.72 -31.37 -7.00
N GLY A 303 25.73 -30.83 -6.27
CA GLY A 303 25.89 -30.26 -4.94
C GLY A 303 25.95 -28.73 -4.89
N CYS A 304 26.45 -28.06 -5.94
CA CYS A 304 26.57 -26.60 -6.00
C CYS A 304 25.22 -25.86 -6.09
N LEU A 305 25.22 -24.58 -5.77
CA LEU A 305 24.06 -23.69 -5.88
C LEU A 305 24.11 -22.94 -7.23
N ARG A 306 23.39 -23.44 -8.23
CA ARG A 306 23.35 -22.82 -9.55
C ARG A 306 22.49 -21.57 -9.55
N VAL A 307 22.98 -20.51 -10.18
CA VAL A 307 22.23 -19.29 -10.49
C VAL A 307 22.26 -19.03 -12.00
N PRO A 308 21.24 -18.34 -12.55
CA PRO A 308 21.25 -17.95 -13.96
C PRO A 308 22.50 -17.14 -14.29
N ILE A 309 23.20 -17.44 -15.40
CA ILE A 309 24.46 -16.77 -15.78
C ILE A 309 24.36 -15.23 -15.74
N PRO A 310 23.28 -14.58 -16.22
CA PRO A 310 23.14 -13.12 -16.13
C PRO A 310 23.17 -12.55 -14.70
N ASN A 311 22.94 -13.38 -13.68
CA ASN A 311 23.01 -12.99 -12.28
C ASN A 311 24.36 -13.31 -11.62
N ALA A 312 25.22 -14.12 -12.24
CA ALA A 312 26.42 -14.65 -11.59
C ALA A 312 27.41 -13.55 -11.22
N LEU A 313 27.72 -12.64 -12.15
CA LEU A 313 28.69 -11.57 -11.92
C LEU A 313 28.27 -10.63 -10.77
N GLN A 314 27.00 -10.22 -10.72
CA GLN A 314 26.51 -9.34 -9.64
C GLN A 314 26.50 -10.04 -8.26
N ILE A 315 26.28 -11.36 -8.22
CA ILE A 315 26.35 -12.14 -6.98
C ILE A 315 27.80 -12.27 -6.54
N PHE A 316 28.69 -12.62 -7.47
CA PHE A 316 30.13 -12.73 -7.25
C PHE A 316 30.73 -11.44 -6.69
N ASN A 317 30.46 -10.30 -7.34
CA ASN A 317 30.96 -9.00 -6.89
C ASN A 317 30.36 -8.52 -5.56
N TRP A 318 29.23 -9.09 -5.13
CA TRP A 318 28.58 -8.70 -3.88
C TRP A 318 29.12 -9.50 -2.68
N ILE A 319 29.52 -10.76 -2.88
CA ILE A 319 30.05 -11.63 -1.83
C ILE A 319 31.51 -11.28 -1.58
N ASP A 320 31.88 -11.10 -0.31
CA ASP A 320 33.28 -10.99 0.11
C ASP A 320 33.75 -12.32 0.72
N ILE A 321 35.05 -12.62 0.62
CA ILE A 321 35.65 -13.73 1.36
C ILE A 321 35.44 -13.52 2.86
N GLY A 322 35.02 -14.58 3.55
CA GLY A 322 34.66 -14.59 4.96
C GLY A 322 33.20 -14.28 5.25
N ASP A 323 32.41 -13.79 4.28
CA ASP A 323 30.96 -13.62 4.46
C ASP A 323 30.30 -14.97 4.81
N PRO A 324 29.36 -14.99 5.75
CA PRO A 324 28.69 -16.22 6.11
C PRO A 324 27.61 -16.60 5.09
N ILE A 325 27.46 -17.92 4.88
CA ILE A 325 26.34 -18.51 4.17
C ILE A 325 25.62 -19.53 5.05
N TYR A 326 24.29 -19.50 5.01
CA TYR A 326 23.43 -20.49 5.65
C TYR A 326 22.71 -21.30 4.59
N VAL A 327 22.82 -22.62 4.65
CA VAL A 327 22.11 -23.54 3.76
C VAL A 327 21.19 -24.41 4.61
N TYR A 328 19.89 -24.27 4.42
CA TYR A 328 18.87 -24.92 5.26
C TYR A 328 17.64 -25.36 4.47
N ARG A 329 16.74 -26.07 5.14
CA ARG A 329 15.44 -26.51 4.63
C ARG A 329 14.32 -25.60 5.12
#